data_AF-A0A0W0YVD7-F1
#
_entry.id   AF-A0A0W0YVD7-F1
#
_cell.length_a   1.000
_cell.length_b   1.000
_cell.length_c   1.000
_cell.angle_alpha   90.00
_cell.angle_beta   90.00
_cell.angle_gamma   90.00
#
_symmetry.space_group_name_H-M   'P 1'
#
loop_
_entity.id
_entity.type
_entity.pdbx_description
1 polymer ?
#
loop_
_entity_poly.entity_id
_entity_poly.type
_entity_poly.pdbx_seq_one_letter_code
_entity_poly.pdbx_strand_id
1 'polypeptide(L)'
;MVYFKSIIVTLTLLLFQGFIFAQTETQMCDATPNNPCIVQDSEFSSSPLKWLRDASMIAEVYQGNNFGINELSISGSEEPSEKGWKEIADYIAKHRRIEGKSILVLDLRQESHGYLNGRAITLVSEYDWINRGKSNEQSLIAQENWLNSLKVEKKAKGVLSSQQFAAKEYSSGKNISVKKIKNERELVSRLGFEYHRLYVTDHMAPSDSEVDVFLTIIKNTPKDAWFHIHCRGGKGRTTTFLVMYDMLKNANKVSFDEIIARHASIPPYYNLFDVHRADPYLTPYYEQRVIFLSRFYQFAQQFLKGNPENWSKWKARRPS
;
A
#
# COMPACT_ATOMS: atom_id res chain seq x y z
N MET A 1 -54.93 51.48 -63.38
CA MET A 1 -55.08 50.05 -63.00
C MET A 1 -53.69 49.51 -62.70
N VAL A 2 -53.32 49.49 -61.40
CA VAL A 2 -52.97 48.28 -60.61
C VAL A 2 -51.76 47.51 -61.21
N TYR A 3 -50.62 47.34 -60.55
CA TYR A 3 -50.42 46.88 -59.16
C TYR A 3 -49.05 47.26 -58.59
N PHE A 4 -49.06 47.62 -57.30
CA PHE A 4 -47.95 47.68 -56.35
C PHE A 4 -47.36 46.29 -56.06
N LYS A 5 -46.06 46.23 -55.70
CA LYS A 5 -45.41 45.46 -54.58
C LYS A 5 -44.00 45.02 -54.98
N SER A 6 -42.97 45.62 -54.39
CA SER A 6 -42.33 45.29 -53.09
C SER A 6 -41.16 44.31 -53.26
N ILE A 7 -39.98 44.86 -52.95
CA ILE A 7 -38.68 44.20 -52.81
C ILE A 7 -38.78 43.13 -51.71
N ILE A 8 -38.38 41.89 -52.03
CA ILE A 8 -38.07 40.86 -51.04
C ILE A 8 -36.75 40.21 -51.44
N VAL A 9 -35.68 40.61 -50.75
CA VAL A 9 -34.41 39.88 -50.70
C VAL A 9 -34.64 38.63 -49.87
N THR A 10 -34.58 37.45 -50.47
CA THR A 10 -34.70 36.18 -49.75
C THR A 10 -33.30 35.72 -49.32
N LEU A 11 -32.97 36.01 -48.06
CA LEU A 11 -31.79 35.50 -47.38
C LEU A 11 -31.96 33.99 -47.16
N THR A 12 -31.21 33.16 -47.88
CA THR A 12 -31.17 31.72 -47.68
C THR A 12 -30.36 31.42 -46.42
N LEU A 13 -31.05 31.21 -45.31
CA LEU A 13 -30.45 30.76 -44.05
C LEU A 13 -30.14 29.27 -44.14
N LEU A 14 -28.90 28.92 -44.51
CA LEU A 14 -28.37 27.57 -44.38
C LEU A 14 -28.20 27.26 -42.89
N LEU A 15 -29.17 26.55 -42.30
CA LEU A 15 -29.05 25.95 -40.98
C LEU A 15 -28.03 24.80 -41.04
N PHE A 16 -26.76 25.13 -40.81
CA PHE A 16 -25.77 24.14 -40.38
C PHE A 16 -26.16 23.66 -38.98
N GLN A 17 -26.88 22.55 -38.90
CA GLN A 17 -26.96 21.79 -37.65
C GLN A 17 -25.59 21.12 -37.44
N GLY A 18 -24.67 21.87 -36.83
CA GLY A 18 -23.47 21.33 -36.25
C GLY A 18 -23.87 20.39 -35.12
N PHE A 19 -23.75 19.08 -35.34
CA PHE A 19 -23.67 18.14 -34.23
C PHE A 19 -22.41 18.48 -33.45
N ILE A 20 -22.55 19.27 -32.39
CA ILE A 20 -21.54 19.37 -31.34
C ILE A 20 -21.56 18.01 -30.65
N PHE A 21 -20.75 17.07 -31.16
CA PHE A 21 -20.27 15.99 -30.33
C PHE A 21 -19.49 16.65 -29.20
N ALA A 22 -20.10 16.74 -28.03
CA ALA A 22 -19.36 16.92 -26.80
C ALA A 22 -18.42 15.70 -26.71
N GLN A 23 -17.20 15.85 -27.22
CA GLN A 23 -16.12 15.00 -26.79
C GLN A 23 -16.05 15.24 -25.28
N THR A 24 -16.48 14.25 -24.51
CA THR A 24 -16.07 14.17 -23.11
C THR A 24 -14.56 14.01 -23.15
N GLU A 25 -13.85 15.15 -23.17
CA GLU A 25 -12.41 15.19 -22.97
C GLU A 25 -12.16 14.34 -21.73
N THR A 26 -11.51 13.21 -21.95
CA THR A 26 -11.20 12.33 -20.85
C THR A 26 -10.17 13.09 -20.04
N GLN A 27 -10.59 13.66 -18.90
CA GLN A 27 -9.74 14.50 -18.07
C GLN A 27 -8.47 13.71 -17.74
N MET A 28 -7.34 14.18 -18.26
CA MET A 28 -6.03 13.58 -18.05
C MET A 28 -5.66 13.72 -16.57
N CYS A 29 -5.02 12.69 -16.00
CA CYS A 29 -4.58 12.80 -14.62
C CYS A 29 -3.42 13.81 -14.50
N ASP A 30 -3.29 14.43 -13.33
CA ASP A 30 -2.23 15.41 -13.01
C ASP A 30 -1.56 15.12 -11.65
N ALA A 31 -1.81 13.93 -11.10
CA ALA A 31 -1.39 13.50 -9.77
C ALA A 31 -1.94 14.34 -8.60
N THR A 32 -2.92 15.22 -8.81
CA THR A 32 -3.63 15.87 -7.69
C THR A 32 -4.69 14.92 -7.10
N PRO A 33 -5.18 15.17 -5.88
CA PRO A 33 -6.33 14.43 -5.34
C PRO A 33 -7.61 14.55 -6.18
N ASN A 34 -7.75 15.62 -6.97
CA ASN A 34 -8.91 15.84 -7.84
C ASN A 34 -8.78 15.07 -9.16
N ASN A 35 -7.58 14.96 -9.72
CA ASN A 35 -7.30 14.17 -10.93
C ASN A 35 -6.17 13.15 -10.70
N PRO A 36 -6.39 12.15 -9.83
CA PRO A 36 -5.38 11.16 -9.51
C PRO A 36 -5.11 10.23 -10.71
N CYS A 37 -3.92 9.64 -10.74
CA CYS A 37 -3.49 8.75 -11.81
C CYS A 37 -3.72 7.28 -11.45
N ILE A 38 -4.14 6.45 -12.42
CA ILE A 38 -4.09 5.00 -12.27
C ILE A 38 -2.68 4.54 -12.62
N VAL A 39 -1.94 4.03 -11.64
CA VAL A 39 -0.59 3.51 -11.82
C VAL A 39 -0.60 2.00 -11.64
N GLN A 40 -0.05 1.29 -12.61
CA GLN A 40 0.14 -0.15 -12.57
C GLN A 40 1.47 -0.48 -11.90
N ASP A 41 1.43 -1.22 -10.79
CA ASP A 41 2.61 -1.57 -9.99
C ASP A 41 3.27 -2.87 -10.48
N SER A 42 2.48 -3.79 -11.03
CA SER A 42 2.98 -5.03 -11.65
C SER A 42 2.80 -4.98 -13.17
N GLU A 43 3.87 -5.15 -13.94
CA GLU A 43 3.82 -5.12 -15.43
C GLU A 43 2.83 -6.15 -16.00
N PHE A 44 2.83 -7.35 -15.42
CA PHE A 44 2.00 -8.49 -15.79
C PHE A 44 1.32 -9.08 -14.56
N SER A 45 0.24 -9.83 -14.78
CA SER A 45 -0.40 -10.62 -13.71
C SER A 45 0.49 -11.74 -13.18
N SER A 46 1.58 -12.03 -13.91
CA SER A 46 2.62 -12.99 -13.60
C SER A 46 3.95 -12.36 -13.19
N SER A 47 4.00 -11.04 -12.95
CA SER A 47 5.24 -10.37 -12.54
C SER A 47 5.76 -10.98 -11.23
N PRO A 48 7.04 -11.34 -11.16
CA PRO A 48 7.62 -11.96 -9.97
C PRO A 48 7.76 -10.93 -8.84
N LEU A 49 7.88 -11.44 -7.62
CA LEU A 49 8.21 -10.65 -6.46
C LEU A 49 9.67 -10.18 -6.50
N LYS A 50 9.91 -8.94 -6.11
CA LYS A 50 11.24 -8.30 -6.05
C LYS A 50 11.79 -8.33 -4.64
N TRP A 51 10.96 -8.12 -3.63
CA TRP A 51 11.38 -7.89 -2.25
C TRP A 51 10.73 -8.86 -1.26
N LEU A 52 10.43 -10.09 -1.68
CA LEU A 52 10.02 -11.14 -0.75
C LEU A 52 11.18 -11.50 0.17
N ARG A 53 10.94 -11.47 1.48
CA ARG A 53 11.89 -11.86 2.53
C ARG A 53 11.17 -12.36 3.77
N ASP A 54 11.85 -13.14 4.59
CA ASP A 54 11.39 -13.53 5.92
C ASP A 54 12.48 -13.39 6.98
N ALA A 55 12.12 -13.64 8.23
CA ALA A 55 13.05 -13.52 9.34
C ALA A 55 14.24 -14.51 9.29
N SER A 56 14.07 -15.70 8.69
CA SER A 56 15.14 -16.70 8.62
C SER A 56 16.34 -16.22 7.80
N MET A 57 16.09 -15.39 6.78
CA MET A 57 17.17 -14.74 6.01
C MET A 57 18.09 -13.89 6.91
N ILE A 58 17.56 -13.28 7.99
CA ILE A 58 18.38 -12.50 8.93
C ILE A 58 19.36 -13.42 9.66
N ALA A 59 18.89 -14.59 10.12
CA ALA A 59 19.73 -15.56 10.82
C ALA A 59 20.86 -16.11 9.93
N GLU A 60 20.66 -16.14 8.62
CA GLU A 60 21.66 -16.59 7.65
C GLU A 60 22.76 -15.55 7.37
N VAL A 61 22.41 -14.26 7.32
CA VAL A 61 23.34 -13.23 6.83
C VAL A 61 23.86 -12.28 7.91
N TYR A 62 23.06 -11.97 8.94
CA TYR A 62 23.41 -10.96 9.93
C TYR A 62 24.39 -11.52 10.96
N GLN A 63 25.53 -10.83 11.14
CA GLN A 63 26.59 -11.26 12.06
C GLN A 63 26.45 -10.68 13.49
N GLY A 64 25.46 -9.81 13.70
CA GLY A 64 25.18 -9.22 15.01
C GLY A 64 24.24 -10.08 15.87
N ASN A 65 23.41 -9.44 16.69
CA ASN A 65 22.54 -10.15 17.62
C ASN A 65 21.29 -10.77 16.94
N ASN A 66 21.36 -12.08 16.68
CA ASN A 66 20.26 -12.88 16.11
C ASN A 66 19.29 -13.48 17.13
N PHE A 67 19.34 -13.06 18.41
CA PHE A 67 18.43 -13.59 19.44
C PHE A 67 16.97 -13.45 19.01
N GLY A 68 16.21 -14.56 19.10
CA GLY A 68 14.77 -14.61 18.85
C GLY A 68 14.34 -14.57 17.37
N ILE A 69 15.26 -14.37 16.40
CA ILE A 69 14.91 -14.32 14.97
C ILE A 69 14.21 -15.59 14.49
N ASN A 70 14.72 -16.75 14.92
CA ASN A 70 14.18 -18.07 14.57
C ASN A 70 12.75 -18.32 15.08
N GLU A 71 12.21 -17.47 15.94
CA GLU A 71 10.85 -17.56 16.48
C GLU A 71 9.87 -16.63 15.75
N LEU A 72 10.38 -15.73 14.90
CA LEU A 72 9.55 -14.79 14.15
C LEU A 72 8.91 -15.49 12.95
N SER A 73 7.61 -15.78 13.03
CA SER A 73 6.82 -16.32 11.90
C SER A 73 6.29 -15.17 11.03
N ILE A 74 7.21 -14.39 10.44
CA ILE A 74 6.89 -13.21 9.63
C ILE A 74 7.66 -13.22 8.31
N SER A 75 6.98 -12.71 7.28
CA SER A 75 7.56 -12.39 5.98
C SER A 75 7.06 -11.04 5.52
N GLY A 76 7.71 -10.45 4.53
CA GLY A 76 7.14 -9.30 3.84
C GLY A 76 7.52 -9.19 2.38
N SER A 77 6.79 -8.35 1.67
CA SER A 77 6.99 -8.08 0.23
C SER A 77 6.52 -6.67 -0.14
N GLU A 78 6.71 -6.31 -1.41
CA GLU A 78 5.93 -5.28 -2.11
C GLU A 78 4.56 -5.79 -2.55
N GLU A 79 3.72 -4.92 -3.12
CA GLU A 79 2.41 -5.32 -3.65
C GLU A 79 2.55 -6.47 -4.69
N PRO A 80 2.03 -7.67 -4.40
CA PRO A 80 2.18 -8.80 -5.31
C PRO A 80 1.31 -8.65 -6.56
N SER A 81 1.71 -9.29 -7.66
CA SER A 81 0.78 -9.62 -8.74
C SER A 81 -0.18 -10.75 -8.31
N GLU A 82 -1.22 -11.05 -9.09
CA GLU A 82 -2.08 -12.21 -8.80
C GLU A 82 -1.30 -13.54 -8.74
N LYS A 83 -0.26 -13.72 -9.58
CA LYS A 83 0.65 -14.87 -9.47
C LYS A 83 1.58 -14.73 -8.26
N GLY A 84 2.04 -13.53 -7.94
CA GLY A 84 2.90 -13.26 -6.77
C GLY A 84 2.26 -13.74 -5.47
N TRP A 85 0.95 -13.61 -5.31
CA TRP A 85 0.25 -14.17 -4.14
C TRP A 85 0.35 -15.70 -4.02
N LYS A 86 0.36 -16.42 -5.16
CA LYS A 86 0.60 -17.87 -5.16
C LYS A 86 2.06 -18.19 -4.81
N GLU A 87 3.00 -17.40 -5.32
CA GLU A 87 4.42 -17.55 -4.99
C GLU A 87 4.67 -17.33 -3.49
N ILE A 88 3.97 -16.37 -2.86
CA ILE A 88 3.97 -16.18 -1.40
C ILE A 88 3.41 -17.40 -0.68
N ALA A 89 2.30 -17.97 -1.14
CA ALA A 89 1.73 -19.17 -0.55
C ALA A 89 2.74 -20.34 -0.55
N ASP A 90 3.35 -20.60 -1.71
CA ASP A 90 4.33 -21.67 -1.90
C ASP A 90 5.59 -21.41 -1.07
N TYR A 91 6.03 -20.15 -1.01
CA TYR A 91 7.18 -19.75 -0.21
C TYR A 91 6.92 -20.01 1.28
N ILE A 92 5.81 -19.52 1.83
CA ILE A 92 5.47 -19.70 3.25
C ILE A 92 5.28 -21.19 3.58
N ALA A 93 4.66 -21.96 2.69
CA ALA A 93 4.48 -23.39 2.88
C ALA A 93 5.80 -24.15 3.06
N LYS A 94 6.89 -23.70 2.39
CA LYS A 94 8.24 -24.29 2.50
C LYS A 94 9.02 -23.82 3.73
N HIS A 95 8.75 -22.62 4.23
CA HIS A 95 9.54 -22.00 5.31
C HIS A 95 8.87 -22.14 6.69
N ARG A 96 7.58 -22.45 6.75
CA ARG A 96 6.90 -22.73 8.01
C ARG A 96 7.36 -24.06 8.59
N ARG A 97 7.66 -24.08 9.90
CA ARG A 97 8.04 -25.30 10.63
C ARG A 97 6.88 -26.23 10.97
N ILE A 98 5.65 -25.74 10.93
CA ILE A 98 4.44 -26.51 11.29
C ILE A 98 3.44 -26.35 10.15
N GLU A 99 2.95 -27.47 9.61
CA GLU A 99 1.89 -27.49 8.61
C GLU A 99 0.53 -27.12 9.22
N GLY A 100 -0.36 -26.53 8.42
CA GLY A 100 -1.72 -26.18 8.85
C GLY A 100 -1.90 -24.81 9.53
N LYS A 101 -0.82 -24.02 9.70
CA LYS A 101 -0.88 -22.64 10.26
C LYS A 101 -1.67 -21.69 9.36
N SER A 102 -2.50 -20.83 9.95
CA SER A 102 -3.16 -19.72 9.23
C SER A 102 -2.13 -18.69 8.76
N ILE A 103 -2.33 -18.17 7.55
CA ILE A 103 -1.56 -17.06 7.00
C ILE A 103 -2.41 -15.81 7.09
N LEU A 104 -1.92 -14.82 7.82
CA LEU A 104 -2.53 -13.49 7.94
C LEU A 104 -1.77 -12.52 7.05
N VAL A 105 -2.46 -11.94 6.08
CA VAL A 105 -1.95 -10.83 5.29
C VAL A 105 -2.23 -9.53 6.03
N LEU A 106 -1.19 -8.74 6.27
CA LEU A 106 -1.26 -7.38 6.79
C LEU A 106 -0.95 -6.40 5.65
N ASP A 107 -2.01 -5.86 5.06
CA ASP A 107 -1.96 -4.78 4.09
C ASP A 107 -1.78 -3.45 4.83
N LEU A 108 -0.65 -2.77 4.63
CA LEU A 108 -0.32 -1.51 5.31
C LEU A 108 -0.71 -0.26 4.51
N ARG A 109 -1.56 -0.39 3.49
CA ARG A 109 -1.79 0.67 2.50
C ARG A 109 -3.03 1.49 2.83
N GLN A 110 -2.86 2.77 3.16
CA GLN A 110 -4.00 3.69 3.26
C GLN A 110 -4.57 4.03 1.87
N GLU A 111 -3.71 4.14 0.87
CA GLU A 111 -4.05 4.50 -0.51
C GLU A 111 -4.95 3.46 -1.18
N SER A 112 -5.85 3.93 -2.04
CA SER A 112 -6.75 3.07 -2.80
C SER A 112 -5.95 2.26 -3.82
N HIS A 113 -6.09 0.94 -3.76
CA HIS A 113 -5.42 0.00 -4.65
C HIS A 113 -6.32 -1.20 -4.98
N GLY A 114 -5.90 -2.00 -5.95
CA GLY A 114 -6.61 -3.20 -6.35
C GLY A 114 -5.95 -3.84 -7.56
N TYR A 115 -6.72 -4.61 -8.31
CA TYR A 115 -6.19 -5.44 -9.39
C TYR A 115 -6.99 -5.26 -10.67
N LEU A 116 -6.31 -4.92 -11.77
CA LEU A 116 -6.86 -4.90 -13.12
C LEU A 116 -6.29 -6.08 -13.92
N ASN A 117 -7.16 -7.05 -14.23
CA ASN A 117 -6.79 -8.28 -14.94
C ASN A 117 -5.63 -9.04 -14.27
N GLY A 118 -5.60 -9.04 -12.93
CA GLY A 118 -4.56 -9.70 -12.13
C GLY A 118 -3.28 -8.88 -11.97
N ARG A 119 -3.20 -7.68 -12.55
CA ARG A 119 -2.10 -6.73 -12.32
C ARG A 119 -2.46 -5.80 -11.17
N ALA A 120 -1.56 -5.63 -10.21
CA ALA A 120 -1.68 -4.63 -9.16
C ALA A 120 -1.74 -3.21 -9.76
N ILE A 121 -2.70 -2.43 -9.29
CA ILE A 121 -2.90 -1.02 -9.63
C ILE A 121 -3.15 -0.20 -8.36
N THR A 122 -2.69 1.05 -8.39
CA THR A 122 -2.87 2.05 -7.34
C THR A 122 -3.48 3.31 -7.91
N LEU A 123 -4.40 3.93 -7.18
CA LEU A 123 -4.87 5.28 -7.47
C LEU A 123 -3.94 6.29 -6.78
N VAL A 124 -3.08 6.93 -7.56
CA VAL A 124 -1.95 7.70 -7.05
C VAL A 124 -2.21 9.20 -7.20
N SER A 125 -2.12 9.91 -6.09
CA SER A 125 -1.86 11.36 -6.07
C SER A 125 -0.41 11.62 -5.69
N GLU A 126 0.01 12.89 -5.62
CA GLU A 126 1.32 13.30 -5.16
C GLU A 126 1.69 12.60 -3.84
N TYR A 127 2.91 12.05 -3.79
CA TYR A 127 3.46 11.24 -2.69
C TYR A 127 2.62 9.99 -2.30
N ASP A 128 1.72 9.52 -3.17
CA ASP A 128 0.82 8.39 -2.92
C ASP A 128 -0.18 8.62 -1.77
N TRP A 129 -0.66 9.86 -1.65
CA TRP A 129 -1.47 10.33 -0.51
C TRP A 129 -2.97 10.52 -0.81
N ILE A 130 -3.55 9.76 -1.74
CA ILE A 130 -4.95 9.97 -2.21
C ILE A 130 -6.01 9.90 -1.09
N ASN A 131 -5.69 9.18 0.00
CA ASN A 131 -6.56 8.98 1.15
C ASN A 131 -6.01 9.63 2.43
N ARG A 132 -4.95 10.45 2.33
CA ARG A 132 -4.42 11.16 3.50
C ARG A 132 -5.50 12.06 4.10
N GLY A 133 -5.67 11.96 5.42
CA GLY A 133 -6.68 12.72 6.18
C GLY A 133 -8.09 12.09 6.21
N LYS A 134 -8.34 11.02 5.44
CA LYS A 134 -9.58 10.25 5.53
C LYS A 134 -9.54 9.27 6.69
N SER A 135 -10.71 8.92 7.24
CA SER A 135 -10.84 7.77 8.13
C SER A 135 -10.60 6.44 7.38
N ASN A 136 -10.40 5.35 8.12
CA ASN A 136 -10.25 4.01 7.54
C ASN A 136 -11.50 3.61 6.73
N GLU A 137 -12.69 3.90 7.26
CA GLU A 137 -13.96 3.65 6.57
C GLU A 137 -14.08 4.47 5.29
N GLN A 138 -13.77 5.77 5.34
CA GLN A 138 -13.79 6.63 4.16
C GLN A 138 -12.77 6.18 3.10
N SER A 139 -11.59 5.72 3.52
CA SER A 139 -10.55 5.18 2.62
C SER A 139 -11.02 3.91 1.93
N LEU A 140 -11.67 3.00 2.68
CA LEU A 140 -12.25 1.77 2.14
C LEU A 140 -13.37 2.08 1.13
N ILE A 141 -14.31 2.94 1.51
CA ILE A 141 -15.43 3.33 0.62
C ILE A 141 -14.89 4.00 -0.65
N ALA A 142 -13.91 4.89 -0.53
CA ALA A 142 -13.28 5.54 -1.68
C ALA A 142 -12.61 4.51 -2.63
N GLN A 143 -11.91 3.52 -2.07
CA GLN A 143 -11.32 2.43 -2.86
C GLN A 143 -12.39 1.61 -3.57
N GLU A 144 -13.40 1.13 -2.85
CA GLU A 144 -14.42 0.26 -3.44
C GLU A 144 -15.25 0.99 -4.50
N ASN A 145 -15.55 2.27 -4.30
CA ASN A 145 -16.21 3.09 -5.31
C ASN A 145 -15.35 3.24 -6.58
N TRP A 146 -14.04 3.49 -6.42
CA TRP A 146 -13.12 3.57 -7.55
C TRP A 146 -12.97 2.23 -8.29
N LEU A 147 -12.82 1.12 -7.58
CA LEU A 147 -12.75 -0.20 -8.21
C LEU A 147 -14.07 -0.57 -8.91
N ASN A 148 -15.22 -0.21 -8.33
CA ASN A 148 -16.52 -0.45 -8.94
C ASN A 148 -16.76 0.42 -10.18
N SER A 149 -16.27 1.66 -10.22
CA SER A 149 -16.32 2.47 -11.44
C SER A 149 -15.48 1.86 -12.56
N LEU A 150 -14.33 1.27 -12.26
CA LEU A 150 -13.54 0.54 -13.25
C LEU A 150 -14.24 -0.73 -13.77
N LYS A 151 -15.09 -1.39 -12.97
CA LYS A 151 -15.82 -2.60 -13.38
C LYS A 151 -16.84 -2.33 -14.49
N VAL A 152 -17.44 -1.15 -14.51
CA VAL A 152 -18.48 -0.78 -15.50
C VAL A 152 -17.88 -0.25 -16.80
N GLU A 153 -16.61 0.14 -16.79
CA GLU A 153 -15.89 0.61 -17.96
C GLU A 153 -15.42 -0.55 -18.86
N LYS A 154 -15.54 -0.39 -20.18
CA LYS A 154 -14.96 -1.38 -21.14
C LYS A 154 -13.43 -1.33 -21.14
N LYS A 155 -12.84 -0.17 -20.85
CA LYS A 155 -11.39 0.07 -20.83
C LYS A 155 -11.03 1.00 -19.67
N ALA A 156 -10.05 0.60 -18.88
CA ALA A 156 -9.36 1.53 -17.98
C ALA A 156 -8.46 2.42 -18.84
N LYS A 157 -8.73 3.72 -18.86
CA LYS A 157 -8.01 4.68 -19.68
C LYS A 157 -6.78 5.22 -18.94
N GLY A 158 -5.74 5.56 -19.70
CA GLY A 158 -4.59 6.29 -19.15
C GLY A 158 -3.82 5.56 -18.04
N VAL A 159 -3.75 4.23 -18.07
CA VAL A 159 -3.01 3.46 -17.05
C VAL A 159 -1.51 3.64 -17.26
N LEU A 160 -0.83 4.23 -16.28
CA LEU A 160 0.60 4.52 -16.30
C LEU A 160 1.40 3.36 -15.69
N SER A 161 2.63 3.15 -16.14
CA SER A 161 3.65 2.42 -15.35
C SER A 161 4.21 3.30 -14.23
N SER A 162 4.83 2.69 -13.21
CA SER A 162 5.52 3.45 -12.15
C SER A 162 6.59 4.40 -12.71
N GLN A 163 7.31 3.99 -13.76
CA GLN A 163 8.32 4.82 -14.43
C GLN A 163 7.69 6.04 -15.11
N GLN A 164 6.60 5.86 -15.86
CA GLN A 164 5.89 6.96 -16.51
C GLN A 164 5.33 7.96 -15.48
N PHE A 165 4.75 7.47 -14.38
CA PHE A 165 4.27 8.33 -13.31
C PHE A 165 5.41 9.14 -12.68
N ALA A 166 6.55 8.51 -12.37
CA ALA A 166 7.73 9.18 -11.80
C ALA A 166 8.33 10.23 -12.76
N ALA A 167 8.30 9.96 -14.07
CA ALA A 167 8.74 10.88 -15.12
C ALA A 167 7.72 11.99 -15.44
N LYS A 168 6.56 12.01 -14.76
CA LYS A 168 5.43 12.94 -15.01
C LYS A 168 4.86 12.86 -16.43
N GLU A 169 4.97 11.69 -17.05
CA GLU A 169 4.46 11.42 -18.41
C GLU A 169 2.97 11.05 -18.39
N TYR A 170 2.13 11.92 -17.81
CA TYR A 170 0.71 11.61 -17.53
C TYR A 170 -0.15 11.34 -18.79
N SER A 171 0.28 11.85 -19.95
CA SER A 171 -0.36 11.60 -21.26
C SER A 171 0.04 10.27 -21.91
N SER A 172 1.08 9.60 -21.40
CA SER A 172 1.65 8.38 -22.01
C SER A 172 0.99 7.08 -21.54
N GLY A 173 -0.10 7.18 -20.76
CA GLY A 173 -0.81 6.04 -20.21
C GLY A 173 -1.50 5.19 -21.27
N LYS A 174 -1.56 3.87 -21.02
CA LYS A 174 -2.17 2.91 -21.94
C LYS A 174 -3.63 2.65 -21.59
N ASN A 175 -4.45 2.44 -22.61
CA ASN A 175 -5.82 1.97 -22.41
C ASN A 175 -5.84 0.45 -22.30
N ILE A 176 -6.28 -0.08 -21.17
CA ILE A 176 -6.33 -1.52 -20.91
C ILE A 176 -7.78 -1.99 -20.89
N SER A 177 -8.12 -2.98 -21.72
CA SER A 177 -9.45 -3.60 -21.70
C SER A 177 -9.74 -4.22 -20.33
N VAL A 178 -10.87 -3.88 -19.72
CA VAL A 178 -11.26 -4.41 -18.41
C VAL A 178 -11.89 -5.78 -18.62
N LYS A 179 -11.29 -6.82 -18.03
CA LYS A 179 -11.85 -8.18 -17.96
C LYS A 179 -12.24 -8.54 -16.54
N LYS A 180 -11.44 -8.13 -15.56
CA LYS A 180 -11.66 -8.40 -14.14
C LYS A 180 -11.06 -7.30 -13.30
N ILE A 181 -11.84 -6.77 -12.37
CA ILE A 181 -11.37 -5.92 -11.27
C ILE A 181 -11.58 -6.69 -9.97
N LYS A 182 -10.58 -6.69 -9.09
CA LYS A 182 -10.66 -7.27 -7.75
C LYS A 182 -10.00 -6.33 -6.75
N ASN A 183 -10.47 -6.34 -5.51
CA ASN A 183 -9.66 -5.85 -4.39
C ASN A 183 -8.74 -6.98 -3.90
N GLU A 184 -7.81 -6.65 -3.00
CA GLU A 184 -6.85 -7.63 -2.50
C GLU A 184 -7.51 -8.71 -1.64
N ARG A 185 -8.44 -8.33 -0.75
CA ARG A 185 -9.18 -9.27 0.09
C ARG A 185 -9.77 -10.42 -0.73
N GLU A 186 -10.42 -10.10 -1.85
CA GLU A 186 -10.98 -11.10 -2.78
C GLU A 186 -9.93 -12.04 -3.38
N LEU A 187 -8.69 -11.60 -3.56
CA LEU A 187 -7.60 -12.43 -4.08
C LEU A 187 -7.03 -13.34 -3.00
N VAL A 188 -6.65 -12.78 -1.86
CA VAL A 188 -5.94 -13.53 -0.82
C VAL A 188 -6.86 -14.51 -0.08
N SER A 189 -8.14 -14.18 0.10
CA SER A 189 -9.11 -15.11 0.69
C SER A 189 -9.34 -16.37 -0.15
N ARG A 190 -9.14 -16.32 -1.48
CA ARG A 190 -9.20 -17.52 -2.34
C ARG A 190 -8.03 -18.47 -2.14
N LEU A 191 -6.93 -17.98 -1.57
CA LEU A 191 -5.76 -18.78 -1.19
C LEU A 191 -5.87 -19.29 0.26
N GLY A 192 -7.01 -19.03 0.94
CA GLY A 192 -7.21 -19.40 2.33
C GLY A 192 -6.51 -18.46 3.32
N PHE A 193 -6.06 -17.28 2.87
CA PHE A 193 -5.45 -16.30 3.76
C PHE A 193 -6.50 -15.45 4.45
N GLU A 194 -6.24 -15.13 5.71
CA GLU A 194 -6.97 -14.10 6.44
C GLU A 194 -6.39 -12.73 6.07
N TYR A 195 -7.24 -11.73 5.90
CA TYR A 195 -6.85 -10.41 5.43
C TYR A 195 -7.19 -9.34 6.47
N HIS A 196 -6.17 -8.58 6.87
CA HIS A 196 -6.30 -7.39 7.70
C HIS A 196 -5.64 -6.21 7.02
N ARG A 197 -6.25 -5.03 7.17
CA ARG A 197 -5.71 -3.78 6.62
C ARG A 197 -5.46 -2.76 7.72
N LEU A 198 -4.27 -2.19 7.70
CA LEU A 198 -3.81 -1.07 8.53
C LEU A 198 -3.55 0.12 7.62
N TYR A 199 -4.23 1.24 7.87
CA TYR A 199 -4.29 2.37 6.95
C TYR A 199 -3.14 3.34 7.19
N VAL A 200 -1.93 2.92 6.83
CA VAL A 200 -0.71 3.72 7.01
C VAL A 200 -0.40 4.51 5.75
N THR A 201 -0.45 5.84 5.87
CA THR A 201 -0.05 6.77 4.81
C THR A 201 1.38 6.48 4.34
N ASP A 202 1.64 6.49 3.03
CA ASP A 202 2.98 6.21 2.54
C ASP A 202 4.01 7.21 3.09
N HIS A 203 5.23 6.70 3.33
CA HIS A 203 6.37 7.40 3.91
C HIS A 203 6.27 7.75 5.40
N MET A 204 5.09 7.66 6.02
CA MET A 204 4.84 8.10 7.40
C MET A 204 4.93 6.96 8.42
N ALA A 205 4.93 7.34 9.70
CA ALA A 205 4.66 6.43 10.81
C ALA A 205 3.16 6.04 10.84
N PRO A 206 2.80 4.87 11.38
CA PRO A 206 1.40 4.57 11.67
C PRO A 206 0.83 5.55 12.71
N SER A 207 -0.47 5.85 12.61
CA SER A 207 -1.17 6.59 13.67
C SER A 207 -1.31 5.72 14.91
N ASP A 208 -1.58 6.35 16.07
CA ASP A 208 -1.77 5.60 17.32
C ASP A 208 -2.94 4.58 17.24
N SER A 209 -4.00 4.91 16.48
CA SER A 209 -5.11 3.98 16.25
C SER A 209 -4.68 2.76 15.44
N GLU A 210 -3.87 2.92 14.39
CA GLU A 210 -3.39 1.79 13.60
C GLU A 210 -2.43 0.91 14.41
N VAL A 211 -1.64 1.50 15.31
CA VAL A 211 -0.79 0.73 16.23
C VAL A 211 -1.65 -0.10 17.19
N ASP A 212 -2.73 0.46 17.73
CA ASP A 212 -3.65 -0.28 18.60
C ASP A 212 -4.37 -1.43 17.88
N VAL A 213 -4.77 -1.21 16.62
CA VAL A 213 -5.36 -2.27 15.78
C VAL A 213 -4.32 -3.37 15.54
N PHE A 214 -3.08 -3.01 15.19
CA PHE A 214 -1.99 -3.97 15.02
C PHE A 214 -1.77 -4.81 16.28
N LEU A 215 -1.66 -4.18 17.46
CA LEU A 215 -1.50 -4.88 18.73
C LEU A 215 -2.69 -5.81 19.04
N THR A 216 -3.90 -5.39 18.69
CA THR A 216 -5.11 -6.20 18.85
C THR A 216 -5.07 -7.44 17.95
N ILE A 217 -4.64 -7.29 16.69
CA ILE A 217 -4.43 -8.43 15.78
C ILE A 217 -3.40 -9.38 16.41
N ILE A 218 -2.20 -8.89 16.75
CA ILE A 218 -1.13 -9.72 17.33
C ILE A 218 -1.58 -10.49 18.59
N LYS A 219 -2.38 -9.86 19.45
CA LYS A 219 -2.89 -10.49 20.68
C LYS A 219 -3.92 -11.59 20.41
N ASN A 220 -4.77 -11.39 19.40
CA ASN A 220 -5.87 -12.30 19.10
C ASN A 220 -5.49 -13.42 18.12
N THR A 221 -4.35 -13.28 17.43
CA THR A 221 -3.84 -14.30 16.52
C THR A 221 -3.17 -15.45 17.31
N PRO A 222 -3.42 -16.72 16.93
CA PRO A 222 -2.69 -17.85 17.47
C PRO A 222 -1.17 -17.69 17.37
N LYS A 223 -0.43 -18.14 18.39
CA LYS A 223 1.04 -18.00 18.45
C LYS A 223 1.76 -18.63 17.27
N ASP A 224 1.12 -19.58 16.61
CA ASP A 224 1.65 -20.35 15.52
C ASP A 224 1.26 -19.77 14.15
N ALA A 225 0.45 -18.72 14.05
CA ALA A 225 0.13 -18.13 12.76
C ALA A 225 1.34 -17.46 12.07
N TRP A 226 1.28 -17.34 10.75
CA TRP A 226 2.29 -16.65 9.95
C TRP A 226 1.76 -15.31 9.46
N PHE A 227 2.53 -14.23 9.65
CA PHE A 227 2.19 -12.91 9.13
C PHE A 227 2.94 -12.62 7.83
N HIS A 228 2.19 -12.32 6.77
CA HIS A 228 2.75 -11.73 5.56
C HIS A 228 2.42 -10.25 5.52
N ILE A 229 3.44 -9.40 5.65
CA ILE A 229 3.27 -7.95 5.78
C ILE A 229 3.72 -7.30 4.47
N HIS A 230 2.89 -6.44 3.88
CA HIS A 230 3.28 -5.73 2.67
C HIS A 230 2.79 -4.28 2.67
N CYS A 231 3.39 -3.51 1.77
CA CYS A 231 2.90 -2.20 1.36
C CYS A 231 3.15 -2.08 -0.15
N ARG A 232 2.90 -0.92 -0.75
CA ARG A 232 3.07 -0.74 -2.19
C ARG A 232 4.45 -1.19 -2.70
N GLY A 233 5.51 -0.62 -2.14
CA GLY A 233 6.88 -0.85 -2.60
C GLY A 233 7.68 -1.87 -1.80
N GLY A 234 7.12 -2.41 -0.71
CA GLY A 234 7.79 -3.38 0.16
C GLY A 234 8.97 -2.84 0.95
N LYS A 235 9.06 -1.51 1.10
CA LYS A 235 10.19 -0.80 1.73
C LYS A 235 9.79 -0.25 3.10
N GLY A 236 9.55 1.06 3.21
CA GLY A 236 9.39 1.77 4.48
C GLY A 236 8.35 1.17 5.42
N ARG A 237 7.07 1.17 5.02
CA ARG A 237 5.95 0.66 5.85
C ARG A 237 6.15 -0.81 6.24
N THR A 238 6.47 -1.68 5.28
CA THR A 238 6.72 -3.10 5.57
C THR A 238 7.85 -3.29 6.57
N THR A 239 9.01 -2.65 6.37
CA THR A 239 10.14 -2.77 7.31
C THR A 239 9.80 -2.20 8.68
N THR A 240 9.04 -1.11 8.77
CA THR A 240 8.53 -0.58 10.05
C THR A 240 7.73 -1.63 10.82
N PHE A 241 6.81 -2.33 10.18
CA PHE A 241 5.98 -3.33 10.86
C PHE A 241 6.71 -4.66 11.14
N LEU A 242 7.66 -5.06 10.29
CA LEU A 242 8.56 -6.19 10.60
C LEU A 242 9.37 -5.91 11.87
N VAL A 243 9.95 -4.70 11.97
CA VAL A 243 10.67 -4.23 13.15
C VAL A 243 9.77 -4.11 14.38
N MET A 244 8.55 -3.57 14.23
CA MET A 244 7.60 -3.51 15.35
C MET A 244 7.24 -4.91 15.86
N TYR A 245 7.00 -5.87 14.96
CA TYR A 245 6.73 -7.26 15.34
C TYR A 245 7.92 -7.83 16.12
N ASP A 246 9.13 -7.59 15.65
CA ASP A 246 10.35 -8.04 16.29
C ASP A 246 10.52 -7.44 17.71
N MET A 247 10.31 -6.14 17.85
CA MET A 247 10.33 -5.47 19.17
C MET A 247 9.35 -6.11 20.16
N LEU A 248 8.14 -6.44 19.71
CA LEU A 248 7.12 -7.10 20.55
C LEU A 248 7.52 -8.50 21.02
N LYS A 249 8.57 -9.09 20.45
CA LYS A 249 9.11 -10.40 20.84
C LYS A 249 10.44 -10.27 21.59
N ASN A 250 11.28 -9.30 21.22
CA ASN A 250 12.71 -9.32 21.57
C ASN A 250 13.24 -8.05 22.25
N ALA A 251 12.45 -6.98 22.41
CA ALA A 251 12.95 -5.69 22.93
C ALA A 251 13.50 -5.73 24.38
N ASN A 252 13.21 -6.79 25.14
CA ASN A 252 13.79 -7.01 26.48
C ASN A 252 15.16 -7.71 26.45
N LYS A 253 15.63 -8.17 25.28
CA LYS A 253 16.89 -8.94 25.09
C LYS A 253 17.78 -8.38 23.99
N VAL A 254 17.24 -7.66 23.02
CA VAL A 254 17.95 -7.10 21.87
C VAL A 254 17.75 -5.59 21.85
N SER A 255 18.83 -4.84 21.62
CA SER A 255 18.78 -3.38 21.59
C SER A 255 17.98 -2.85 20.39
N PHE A 256 17.52 -1.61 20.49
CA PHE A 256 16.84 -0.93 19.39
C PHE A 256 17.68 -0.93 18.10
N ASP A 257 18.95 -0.53 18.21
CA ASP A 257 19.87 -0.44 17.08
C ASP A 257 20.12 -1.80 16.43
N GLU A 258 20.26 -2.87 17.22
CA GLU A 258 20.43 -4.24 16.70
C GLU A 258 19.18 -4.74 15.96
N ILE A 259 17.98 -4.46 16.47
CA ILE A 259 16.73 -4.81 15.78
C ILE A 259 16.63 -4.07 14.43
N ILE A 260 16.99 -2.79 14.38
CA ILE A 260 16.98 -2.02 13.14
C ILE A 260 18.03 -2.55 12.16
N ALA A 261 19.27 -2.76 12.63
CA ALA A 261 20.38 -3.22 11.82
C ALA A 261 20.13 -4.62 11.22
N ARG A 262 19.59 -5.56 12.00
CA ARG A 262 19.34 -6.92 11.51
C ARG A 262 18.25 -6.98 10.44
N HIS A 263 17.20 -6.16 10.56
CA HIS A 263 16.20 -6.03 9.49
C HIS A 263 16.72 -5.30 8.25
N ALA A 264 17.72 -4.42 8.40
CA ALA A 264 18.41 -3.78 7.29
C ALA A 264 19.45 -4.67 6.58
N SER A 265 19.80 -5.82 7.17
CA SER A 265 20.81 -6.75 6.64
C SER A 265 20.31 -7.63 5.48
N ILE A 266 19.00 -7.68 5.26
CA ILE A 266 18.35 -8.49 4.23
C ILE A 266 17.66 -7.60 3.18
N PRO A 267 17.41 -8.09 1.94
CA PRO A 267 16.68 -7.32 0.93
C PRO A 267 15.35 -6.75 1.45
N PRO A 268 14.99 -5.50 1.09
CA PRO A 268 15.66 -4.58 0.16
C PRO A 268 16.75 -3.70 0.81
N TYR A 269 17.35 -4.15 1.92
CA TYR A 269 18.40 -3.45 2.67
C TYR A 269 17.95 -2.07 3.18
N TYR A 270 16.70 -2.02 3.67
CA TYR A 270 16.07 -0.76 4.08
C TYR A 270 16.45 -0.40 5.52
N ASN A 271 17.49 0.44 5.68
CA ASN A 271 17.81 1.03 6.98
C ASN A 271 16.77 2.10 7.35
N LEU A 272 16.12 1.94 8.50
CA LEU A 272 15.13 2.89 9.03
C LEU A 272 15.79 4.16 9.60
N PHE A 273 17.07 4.12 9.98
CA PHE A 273 17.83 5.29 10.40
C PHE A 273 18.30 6.18 9.23
N ASP A 274 18.27 5.68 7.99
CA ASP A 274 18.49 6.51 6.80
C ASP A 274 17.25 7.36 6.50
N VAL A 275 17.24 8.57 7.06
CA VAL A 275 16.18 9.56 6.91
C VAL A 275 16.41 10.52 5.74
N HIS A 276 17.64 10.67 5.24
CA HIS A 276 17.91 11.44 4.02
C HIS A 276 17.87 10.53 2.81
N ARG A 277 16.77 10.60 2.04
CA ARG A 277 16.52 9.74 0.88
C ARG A 277 16.38 10.60 -0.39
N ALA A 278 16.02 9.96 -1.50
CA ALA A 278 15.97 10.57 -2.83
C ALA A 278 15.14 11.87 -2.89
N ASP A 279 14.07 11.95 -2.11
CA ASP A 279 13.25 13.15 -2.00
C ASP A 279 13.44 13.81 -0.61
N PRO A 280 14.11 14.97 -0.54
CA PRO A 280 14.31 15.69 0.71
C PRO A 280 13.01 16.14 1.39
N TYR A 281 11.93 16.38 0.64
CA TYR A 281 10.63 16.79 1.19
C TYR A 281 10.06 15.71 2.13
N LEU A 282 10.43 14.45 1.91
CA LEU A 282 9.97 13.33 2.72
C LEU A 282 10.78 13.14 4.02
N THR A 283 11.92 13.82 4.19
CA THR A 283 12.81 13.70 5.36
C THR A 283 12.08 13.84 6.70
N PRO A 284 11.24 14.87 6.93
CA PRO A 284 10.57 15.04 8.22
C PRO A 284 9.64 13.87 8.58
N TYR A 285 9.04 13.19 7.60
CA TYR A 285 8.21 12.02 7.84
C TYR A 285 9.04 10.79 8.23
N TYR A 286 10.24 10.66 7.66
CA TYR A 286 11.18 9.59 8.04
C TYR A 286 11.74 9.81 9.44
N GLU A 287 12.08 11.04 9.81
CA GLU A 287 12.50 11.40 11.18
C GLU A 287 11.41 11.10 12.21
N GLN A 288 10.16 11.52 11.93
CA GLN A 288 9.01 11.20 12.78
C GLN A 288 8.81 9.70 12.94
N ARG A 289 9.06 8.91 11.90
CA ARG A 289 8.97 7.45 11.96
C ARG A 289 10.06 6.82 12.82
N VAL A 290 11.28 7.35 12.82
CA VAL A 290 12.35 6.91 13.73
C VAL A 290 12.01 7.24 15.19
N ILE A 291 11.51 8.46 15.45
CA ILE A 291 11.03 8.87 16.78
C ILE A 291 9.92 7.95 17.26
N PHE A 292 8.94 7.66 16.40
CA PHE A 292 7.87 6.69 16.68
C PHE A 292 8.45 5.31 17.06
N LEU A 293 9.38 4.77 16.27
CA LEU A 293 9.96 3.45 16.52
C LEU A 293 10.75 3.38 17.83
N SER A 294 11.49 4.43 18.18
CA SER A 294 12.18 4.53 19.46
C SER A 294 11.19 4.48 20.63
N ARG A 295 10.07 5.20 20.53
CA ARG A 295 8.98 5.13 21.53
C ARG A 295 8.30 3.78 21.54
N PHE A 296 8.06 3.17 20.38
CA PHE A 296 7.45 1.85 20.28
C PHE A 296 8.35 0.76 20.89
N TYR A 297 9.68 0.87 20.76
CA TYR A 297 10.63 0.00 21.43
C TYR A 297 10.49 0.07 22.96
N GLN A 298 10.41 1.28 23.53
CA GLN A 298 10.19 1.46 24.98
C GLN A 298 8.84 0.88 25.44
N PHE A 299 7.80 1.03 24.62
CA PHE A 299 6.51 0.39 24.85
C PHE A 299 6.64 -1.14 24.85
N ALA A 300 7.30 -1.71 23.83
CA ALA A 300 7.47 -3.15 23.68
C ALA A 300 8.25 -3.77 24.86
N GLN A 301 9.22 -3.04 25.42
CA GLN A 301 9.91 -3.47 26.65
C GLN A 301 8.97 -3.60 27.85
N GLN A 302 7.98 -2.71 27.99
CA GLN A 302 6.98 -2.79 29.06
C GLN A 302 5.93 -3.84 28.76
N PHE A 303 5.53 -3.97 27.51
CA PHE A 303 4.64 -5.03 27.02
C PHE A 303 5.18 -6.42 27.38
N LEU A 304 6.47 -6.66 27.13
CA LEU A 304 7.16 -7.92 27.43
C LEU A 304 7.34 -8.20 28.93
N LYS A 305 7.18 -7.19 29.79
CA LYS A 305 7.16 -7.37 31.26
C LYS A 305 5.80 -7.81 31.80
N GLY A 306 4.81 -8.03 30.93
CA GLY A 306 3.47 -8.47 31.33
C GLY A 306 2.54 -7.33 31.75
N ASN A 307 2.84 -6.09 31.34
CA ASN A 307 1.98 -4.92 31.56
C ASN A 307 1.29 -4.52 30.24
N PRO A 308 0.21 -5.20 29.81
CA PRO A 308 -0.44 -4.95 28.54
C PRO A 308 -1.29 -3.67 28.60
N GLU A 309 -0.63 -2.52 28.60
CA GLU A 309 -1.29 -1.27 28.29
C GLU A 309 -1.52 -1.19 26.77
N ASN A 310 -2.64 -0.59 26.37
CA ASN A 310 -2.89 -0.18 24.99
C ASN A 310 -1.89 0.94 24.62
N TRP A 311 -1.41 0.97 23.37
CA TRP A 311 -0.36 1.90 22.95
C TRP A 311 -0.79 3.35 23.11
N SER A 312 -2.00 3.70 22.67
CA SER A 312 -2.52 5.06 22.80
C SER A 312 -2.58 5.51 24.27
N LYS A 313 -3.02 4.62 25.17
CA LYS A 313 -3.03 4.89 26.63
C LYS A 313 -1.62 5.03 27.20
N TRP A 314 -0.70 4.16 26.79
CA TRP A 314 0.69 4.20 27.23
C TRP A 314 1.39 5.48 26.80
N LYS A 315 1.17 5.91 25.56
CA LYS A 315 1.72 7.13 24.96
C LYS A 315 1.18 8.39 25.63
N ALA A 316 -0.13 8.46 25.88
CA ALA A 316 -0.78 9.61 26.49
C ALA A 316 -0.23 9.96 27.89
N ARG A 317 0.23 8.96 28.66
CA ARG A 317 0.85 9.15 29.99
C ARG A 317 2.30 9.58 29.94
N ARG A 318 2.92 9.56 28.75
CA ARG A 318 4.33 9.90 28.52
C ARG A 318 4.41 10.84 27.32
N PRO A 319 3.84 12.04 27.39
CA PRO A 319 3.98 13.01 26.31
C PRO A 319 5.48 13.23 26.02
N SER A 320 5.81 13.34 24.74
CA SER A 320 7.17 13.71 24.27
C SER A 320 7.50 15.11 24.71
#